data_AF-G4N1Y5-F1
#
_entry.id   AF-G4N1Y5-F1
#
_cell.length_a   1.000
_cell.length_b   1.000
_cell.length_c   1.000
_cell.angle_alpha   90.00
_cell.angle_beta   90.00
_cell.angle_gamma   90.00
#
_symmetry.space_group_name_H-M   'P 1'
#
loop_
_entity.id
_entity.type
_entity.pdbx_description
1 polymer ?
#
loop_
_entity_poly.entity_id
_entity_poly.type
_entity_poly.pdbx_seq_one_letter_code
_entity_poly.pdbx_strand_id
1 'polypeptide(L)'
;MKKETIITCLFGWCHAQAALNHQTCSHRTGPSLIPADCPLPINHTAAKTEADWAPWSKQPVCFQPVHKPNTTDPYCLYTHPTFRSHGISVITTPGLAAALTSSLDDGVVPRHQRDHPSSPMSAQQRSSGALAYEIRDLPGRGKGLVATRPIRRWETVVVQFPSLVVLMDFWEAVESPKQSRRLLNRALKQLPAGEKGRILALGENKEGRGGSCLTGFGPGPA
;
A
#
# COMPACT_ATOMS: atom_id res chain seq x y z
N MET A 1 -60.91 -45.24 -13.43
CA MET A 1 -61.04 -45.85 -12.09
C MET A 1 -59.84 -45.41 -11.26
N LYS A 2 -60.12 -44.92 -10.05
CA LYS A 2 -59.18 -44.38 -9.07
C LYS A 2 -58.12 -45.41 -8.67
N LYS A 3 -56.88 -44.95 -8.42
CA LYS A 3 -56.22 -45.02 -7.11
C LYS A 3 -55.01 -44.07 -7.06
N GLU A 4 -55.08 -43.16 -6.08
CA GLU A 4 -54.13 -42.13 -5.64
C GLU A 4 -52.92 -42.80 -4.93
N THR A 5 -51.67 -42.39 -5.21
CA THR A 5 -50.85 -41.32 -4.60
C THR A 5 -50.37 -41.62 -3.16
N ILE A 6 -49.04 -41.58 -2.93
CA ILE A 6 -48.32 -40.65 -2.03
C ILE A 6 -46.85 -41.11 -1.89
N ILE A 7 -45.91 -40.36 -2.46
CA ILE A 7 -44.62 -40.04 -1.82
C ILE A 7 -44.37 -38.56 -2.08
N THR A 8 -44.48 -37.77 -1.02
CA THR A 8 -44.24 -36.34 -0.96
C THR A 8 -42.73 -36.08 -0.78
N CYS A 9 -42.07 -35.57 -1.82
CA CYS A 9 -40.82 -34.82 -1.68
C CYS A 9 -41.16 -33.35 -1.91
N LEU A 10 -41.42 -32.61 -0.84
CA LEU A 10 -41.56 -31.17 -0.88
C LEU A 10 -40.16 -30.53 -0.93
N PHE A 11 -39.96 -29.70 -1.96
CA PHE A 11 -38.87 -28.77 -2.19
C PHE A 11 -37.47 -29.38 -2.41
N GLY A 12 -37.24 -29.78 -3.66
CA GLY A 12 -35.88 -29.93 -4.21
C GLY A 12 -35.21 -28.57 -4.42
N TRP A 13 -33.93 -28.45 -4.08
CA TRP A 13 -32.85 -28.60 -5.05
C TRP A 13 -31.47 -28.41 -4.40
N CYS A 14 -30.50 -29.09 -5.01
CA CYS A 14 -29.11 -29.26 -4.60
C CYS A 14 -28.36 -27.97 -4.24
N HIS A 15 -27.43 -28.11 -3.30
CA HIS A 15 -26.32 -27.19 -3.07
C HIS A 15 -25.50 -26.94 -4.34
N ALA A 16 -25.19 -25.66 -4.59
CA ALA A 16 -23.94 -25.24 -5.20
C ALA A 16 -23.58 -23.83 -4.69
N GLN A 17 -22.58 -23.76 -3.80
CA GLN A 17 -21.85 -22.52 -3.53
C GLN A 17 -20.82 -22.30 -4.64
N ALA A 18 -20.82 -21.11 -5.23
CA ALA A 18 -19.64 -20.31 -5.61
C ALA A 18 -20.07 -19.29 -6.67
N ALA A 19 -20.24 -18.04 -6.26
CA ALA A 19 -20.25 -16.90 -7.17
C ALA A 19 -19.21 -15.89 -6.68
N LEU A 20 -17.93 -16.20 -6.91
CA LEU A 20 -16.87 -15.19 -6.94
C LEU A 20 -16.91 -14.59 -8.34
N ASN A 21 -17.64 -13.49 -8.48
CA ASN A 21 -17.70 -12.73 -9.73
C ASN A 21 -17.09 -11.35 -9.51
N HIS A 22 -15.77 -11.26 -9.67
CA HIS A 22 -15.08 -10.01 -10.02
C HIS A 22 -13.88 -10.37 -10.88
N GLN A 23 -14.13 -10.56 -12.17
CA GLN A 23 -13.12 -10.80 -13.18
C GLN A 23 -13.03 -9.60 -14.10
N THR A 24 -11.97 -8.81 -13.94
CA THR A 24 -11.37 -8.07 -15.07
C THR A 24 -9.84 -8.02 -14.90
N CYS A 25 -9.21 -9.20 -14.88
CA CYS A 25 -7.88 -9.31 -15.46
C CYS A 25 -8.06 -9.29 -16.98
N SER A 26 -7.93 -8.11 -17.59
CA SER A 26 -7.96 -7.98 -19.05
C SER A 26 -6.69 -8.65 -19.62
N HIS A 27 -6.88 -9.79 -20.28
CA HIS A 27 -5.84 -10.42 -21.10
C HIS A 27 -5.37 -9.44 -22.15
N ARG A 28 -4.23 -8.79 -21.94
CA ARG A 28 -3.50 -8.14 -23.02
C ARG A 28 -2.68 -9.24 -23.69
N THR A 29 -3.20 -9.79 -24.79
CA THR A 29 -2.52 -10.77 -25.64
C THR A 29 -1.31 -10.12 -26.31
N GLY A 30 -0.18 -10.13 -25.62
CA GLY A 30 1.15 -9.94 -26.20
C GLY A 30 1.96 -11.21 -25.99
N PRO A 31 2.93 -11.54 -26.87
CA PRO A 31 3.73 -12.74 -26.72
C PRO A 31 4.75 -12.49 -25.59
N SER A 32 4.41 -12.86 -24.37
CA SER A 32 5.35 -12.87 -23.25
C SER A 32 5.14 -14.09 -22.37
N LEU A 33 6.23 -14.80 -22.14
CA LEU A 33 6.34 -16.05 -21.39
C LEU A 33 6.22 -15.80 -19.87
N ILE A 34 5.02 -15.59 -19.34
CA ILE A 34 4.74 -15.50 -17.88
C ILE A 34 3.49 -16.34 -17.56
N PRO A 35 3.44 -17.09 -16.43
CA PRO A 35 2.34 -18.02 -16.16
C PRO A 35 0.96 -17.35 -16.25
N ALA A 36 0.03 -18.07 -16.86
CA ALA A 36 -1.34 -17.63 -17.14
C ALA A 36 -2.23 -17.47 -15.90
N ASP A 37 -1.69 -17.65 -14.70
CA ASP A 37 -2.47 -17.71 -13.47
C ASP A 37 -2.49 -16.35 -12.79
N CYS A 38 -3.70 -15.77 -12.76
CA CYS A 38 -3.97 -14.57 -11.99
C CYS A 38 -3.71 -14.87 -10.51
N PRO A 39 -2.83 -14.11 -9.82
CA PRO A 39 -2.59 -14.33 -8.40
C PRO A 39 -3.91 -14.24 -7.63
N LEU A 40 -4.16 -15.24 -6.79
CA LEU A 40 -5.40 -15.33 -6.03
C LEU A 40 -5.39 -14.37 -4.84
N PRO A 41 -6.53 -13.74 -4.50
CA PRO A 41 -6.66 -12.94 -3.29
C PRO A 41 -6.36 -13.76 -2.03
N ILE A 42 -5.66 -13.16 -1.08
CA ILE A 42 -5.42 -13.78 0.22
C ILE A 42 -6.74 -13.86 1.00
N ASN A 43 -7.08 -15.07 1.44
CA ASN A 43 -8.17 -15.25 2.38
C ASN A 43 -7.72 -14.86 3.79
N HIS A 44 -7.90 -13.57 4.11
CA HIS A 44 -7.47 -12.96 5.37
C HIS A 44 -8.10 -13.57 6.63
N THR A 45 -9.23 -14.30 6.54
CA THR A 45 -9.85 -14.97 7.69
C THR A 45 -9.31 -16.38 7.90
N ALA A 46 -8.85 -17.05 6.83
CA ALA A 46 -8.33 -18.41 6.88
C ALA A 46 -6.80 -18.48 7.00
N ALA A 47 -6.08 -17.44 6.58
CA ALA A 47 -4.63 -17.38 6.59
C ALA A 47 -4.05 -17.47 8.01
N LYS A 48 -3.13 -18.41 8.25
CA LYS A 48 -2.56 -18.71 9.58
C LYS A 48 -1.03 -18.73 9.59
N THR A 49 -0.41 -18.94 8.42
CA THR A 49 1.03 -19.13 8.27
C THR A 49 1.63 -18.14 7.28
N GLU A 50 2.95 -17.95 7.33
CA GLU A 50 3.66 -17.05 6.42
C GLU A 50 3.48 -17.41 4.94
N ALA A 51 3.33 -18.69 4.63
CA ALA A 51 3.04 -19.14 3.27
C ALA A 51 1.66 -18.65 2.77
N ASP A 52 0.67 -18.51 3.66
CA ASP A 52 -0.69 -18.11 3.29
C ASP A 52 -0.78 -16.63 2.91
N TRP A 53 0.14 -15.80 3.40
CA TRP A 53 0.19 -14.37 3.10
C TRP A 53 1.47 -13.93 2.40
N ALA A 54 2.30 -14.86 1.92
CA ALA A 54 3.38 -14.52 1.00
C ALA A 54 2.78 -13.86 -0.27
N PRO A 55 3.47 -12.88 -0.90
CA PRO A 55 4.82 -12.37 -0.61
C PRO A 55 4.86 -11.27 0.48
N TRP A 56 3.76 -11.02 1.18
CA TRP A 56 3.72 -9.98 2.21
C TRP A 56 4.44 -10.44 3.48
N SER A 57 5.06 -9.50 4.18
CA SER A 57 5.88 -9.78 5.37
C SER A 57 5.09 -10.10 6.64
N LYS A 58 3.80 -9.76 6.67
CA LYS A 58 2.91 -9.90 7.82
C LYS A 58 1.52 -10.27 7.35
N GLN A 59 0.78 -10.96 8.22
CA GLN A 59 -0.63 -11.21 8.02
C GLN A 59 -1.38 -9.88 7.78
N PRO A 60 -2.18 -9.78 6.70
CA PRO A 60 -2.93 -8.58 6.38
C PRO A 60 -3.92 -8.21 7.47
N VAL A 61 -4.10 -6.91 7.67
CA VAL A 61 -5.00 -6.37 8.70
C VAL A 61 -6.14 -5.67 8.01
N CYS A 62 -7.32 -6.24 8.14
CA CYS A 62 -8.48 -5.85 7.35
C CYS A 62 -9.55 -5.15 8.19
N PHE A 63 -10.34 -4.29 7.54
CA PHE A 63 -11.58 -3.73 8.06
C PHE A 63 -12.63 -3.68 6.96
N GLN A 64 -13.90 -3.76 7.37
CA GLN A 64 -15.03 -3.63 6.45
C GLN A 64 -15.38 -2.15 6.26
N PRO A 65 -15.65 -1.69 5.02
CA PRO A 65 -15.99 -0.30 4.76
C PRO A 65 -17.37 0.02 5.34
N VAL A 66 -17.47 1.03 6.20
CA VAL A 66 -18.74 1.37 6.87
C VAL A 66 -19.66 2.20 5.97
N HIS A 67 -19.10 3.09 5.16
CA HIS A 67 -19.86 3.99 4.29
C HIS A 67 -20.02 3.47 2.85
N LYS A 68 -19.70 2.19 2.61
CA LYS A 68 -19.90 1.51 1.32
C LYS A 68 -20.67 0.21 1.51
N PRO A 69 -21.96 0.27 1.87
CA PRO A 69 -22.75 -0.92 2.23
C PRO A 69 -22.91 -1.91 1.07
N ASN A 70 -22.75 -1.44 -0.18
CA ASN A 70 -22.82 -2.28 -1.38
C ASN A 70 -21.47 -2.94 -1.73
N THR A 71 -20.40 -2.63 -0.99
CA THR A 71 -19.07 -3.21 -1.19
C THR A 71 -18.83 -4.27 -0.14
N THR A 72 -18.66 -5.52 -0.59
CA THR A 72 -18.33 -6.66 0.29
C THR A 72 -16.84 -6.82 0.55
N ASP A 73 -16.01 -6.15 -0.26
CA ASP A 73 -14.56 -6.27 -0.17
C ASP A 73 -14.02 -5.45 1.01
N PRO A 74 -13.27 -6.09 1.93
CA PRO A 74 -12.59 -5.35 2.98
C PRO A 74 -11.40 -4.58 2.42
N TYR A 75 -10.99 -3.56 3.16
CA TYR A 75 -9.71 -2.89 2.97
C TYR A 75 -8.70 -3.51 3.91
N CYS A 76 -7.54 -3.88 3.37
CA CYS A 76 -6.49 -4.56 4.11
C CYS A 76 -5.16 -3.83 3.94
N LEU A 77 -4.36 -3.83 5.01
CA LEU A 77 -2.96 -3.40 5.00
C LEU A 77 -2.06 -4.58 4.64
N TYR A 78 -1.27 -4.41 3.58
CA TYR A 78 -0.23 -5.31 3.13
C TYR A 78 1.13 -4.62 3.21
N THR A 79 2.21 -5.35 3.51
CA THR A 79 3.56 -4.77 3.51
C THR A 79 4.54 -5.71 2.83
N HIS A 80 5.18 -5.25 1.76
CA HIS A 80 6.26 -5.95 1.10
C HIS A 80 7.60 -5.43 1.65
N PRO A 81 8.44 -6.29 2.27
CA PRO A 81 9.57 -5.83 3.09
C PRO A 81 10.76 -5.33 2.27
N THR A 82 10.88 -5.76 1.01
CA THR A 82 12.10 -5.58 0.20
C THR A 82 11.86 -4.84 -1.10
N PHE A 83 10.65 -4.30 -1.31
CA PHE A 83 10.35 -3.52 -2.52
C PHE A 83 11.38 -2.41 -2.66
N ARG A 84 12.12 -2.40 -3.76
CA ARG A 84 13.19 -1.44 -4.05
C ARG A 84 14.17 -1.28 -2.89
N SER A 85 14.46 -2.34 -2.14
CA SER A 85 15.36 -2.33 -0.95
C SER A 85 14.96 -1.41 0.23
N HIS A 86 13.74 -0.88 0.27
CA HIS A 86 13.24 -0.09 1.42
C HIS A 86 11.85 -0.53 1.92
N GLY A 87 11.15 -1.34 1.14
CA GLY A 87 9.83 -1.85 1.48
C GLY A 87 8.71 -0.87 1.17
N ILE A 88 7.50 -1.39 1.06
CA ILE A 88 6.29 -0.64 0.77
C ILE A 88 5.13 -1.21 1.56
N SER A 89 4.30 -0.31 2.10
CA SER A 89 3.00 -0.65 2.66
C SER A 89 1.89 -0.24 1.68
N VAL A 90 0.89 -1.09 1.52
CA VAL A 90 -0.22 -0.88 0.59
C VAL A 90 -1.53 -1.10 1.34
N ILE A 91 -2.41 -0.10 1.34
CA ILE A 91 -3.77 -0.22 1.87
C ILE A 91 -4.72 -0.33 0.67
N THR A 92 -5.29 -1.50 0.45
CA THR A 92 -6.12 -1.80 -0.72
C THR A 92 -7.02 -3.03 -0.48
N THR A 93 -7.83 -3.42 -1.45
CA THR A 93 -8.66 -4.64 -1.39
C THR A 93 -7.84 -5.90 -1.68
N PRO A 94 -8.24 -7.09 -1.20
CA PRO A 94 -7.54 -8.34 -1.47
C PRO A 94 -7.30 -8.65 -2.95
N GLY A 95 -8.29 -8.37 -3.82
CA GLY A 95 -8.16 -8.57 -5.27
C GLY A 95 -7.08 -7.67 -5.89
N LEU A 96 -7.07 -6.38 -5.54
CA LEU A 96 -6.06 -5.45 -6.02
C LEU A 96 -4.67 -5.76 -5.46
N ALA A 97 -4.57 -6.17 -4.20
CA ALA A 97 -3.30 -6.59 -3.61
C ALA A 97 -2.71 -7.77 -4.38
N ALA A 98 -3.52 -8.78 -4.69
CA ALA A 98 -3.07 -9.93 -5.48
C ALA A 98 -2.57 -9.50 -6.86
N ALA A 99 -3.33 -8.68 -7.57
CA ALA A 99 -2.94 -8.16 -8.89
C ALA A 99 -1.64 -7.33 -8.87
N LEU A 100 -1.34 -6.65 -7.75
CA LEU A 100 -0.13 -5.84 -7.59
C LEU A 100 1.14 -6.67 -7.38
N THR A 101 1.05 -7.92 -6.95
CA THR A 101 2.23 -8.74 -6.58
C THR A 101 3.26 -8.85 -7.70
N SER A 102 2.82 -9.00 -8.95
CA SER A 102 3.70 -9.05 -10.13
C SER A 102 4.44 -7.74 -10.38
N SER A 103 3.84 -6.59 -10.03
CA SER A 103 4.44 -5.27 -10.19
C SER A 103 5.41 -4.90 -9.06
N LEU A 104 5.39 -5.66 -7.95
CA LEU A 104 6.31 -5.49 -6.83
C LEU A 104 7.62 -6.27 -7.02
N ASP A 105 7.71 -7.09 -8.08
CA ASP A 105 8.94 -7.77 -8.45
C ASP A 105 9.92 -6.79 -9.15
N ASP A 106 11.03 -6.49 -8.48
CA ASP A 106 12.09 -5.64 -9.04
C ASP A 106 12.91 -6.34 -10.14
N GLY A 107 12.75 -7.66 -10.30
CA GLY A 107 13.37 -8.45 -11.36
C GLY A 107 12.87 -8.10 -12.75
N VAL A 108 11.59 -7.70 -12.88
CA VAL A 108 10.98 -7.32 -14.17
C VAL A 108 11.22 -5.86 -14.56
N VAL A 109 11.76 -5.05 -13.64
CA VAL A 109 12.00 -3.62 -13.88
C VAL A 109 13.31 -3.43 -14.64
N PRO A 110 13.32 -2.66 -15.76
CA PRO A 110 14.56 -2.34 -16.47
C PRO A 110 15.60 -1.70 -15.57
N ARG A 111 16.86 -2.16 -15.66
CA ARG A 111 17.96 -1.72 -14.79
C ARG A 111 18.13 -0.20 -14.74
N HIS A 112 17.97 0.49 -15.88
CA HIS A 112 18.12 1.96 -15.95
C HIS A 112 17.06 2.72 -15.14
N GLN A 113 15.87 2.15 -14.95
CA GLN A 113 14.81 2.71 -14.10
C GLN A 113 14.99 2.31 -12.64
N ARG A 114 15.46 1.09 -12.41
CA ARG A 114 15.71 0.57 -11.05
C ARG A 114 16.90 1.26 -10.38
N ASP A 115 17.99 1.42 -11.11
CA ASP A 115 19.28 1.89 -10.64
C ASP A 115 19.60 3.31 -11.16
N HIS A 116 18.56 4.15 -11.30
CA HIS A 116 18.70 5.51 -11.83
C HIS A 116 19.64 6.38 -10.96
N PRO A 117 20.62 7.11 -11.52
CA PRO A 117 21.63 7.85 -10.73
C PRO A 117 21.02 8.91 -9.81
N SER A 118 19.91 9.54 -10.21
CA SER A 118 19.17 10.50 -9.37
C SER A 118 18.32 9.85 -8.27
N SER A 119 18.39 8.53 -8.11
CA SER A 119 17.82 7.82 -6.98
C SER A 119 18.88 7.60 -5.89
N PRO A 120 18.59 7.92 -4.62
CA PRO A 120 19.46 7.58 -3.49
C PRO A 120 19.63 6.07 -3.32
N MET A 121 18.82 5.27 -4.02
CA MET A 121 18.79 3.82 -3.91
C MET A 121 19.63 3.11 -4.97
N SER A 122 20.15 3.84 -5.96
CA SER A 122 20.95 3.22 -7.03
C SER A 122 22.27 2.68 -6.51
N ALA A 123 22.73 1.57 -7.10
CA ALA A 123 24.05 1.02 -6.81
C ALA A 123 25.17 2.03 -7.11
N GLN A 124 25.02 2.80 -8.20
CA GLN A 124 25.97 3.83 -8.62
C GLN A 124 26.12 4.94 -7.57
N GLN A 125 25.02 5.39 -6.95
CA GLN A 125 25.06 6.42 -5.92
C GLN A 125 25.83 5.99 -4.67
N ARG A 126 25.83 4.69 -4.34
CA ARG A 126 26.65 4.14 -3.24
C ARG A 126 28.16 4.21 -3.53
N SER A 127 28.55 4.33 -4.81
CA SER A 127 29.94 4.38 -5.26
C SER A 127 30.46 5.78 -5.68
N SER A 128 29.62 6.66 -6.23
CA SER A 128 30.04 7.96 -6.82
C SER A 128 29.71 9.20 -5.98
N GLY A 129 28.86 9.08 -4.96
CA GLY A 129 28.84 9.99 -3.81
C GLY A 129 28.01 11.28 -3.84
N ALA A 130 27.47 11.79 -4.96
CA ALA A 130 26.74 13.07 -4.90
C ALA A 130 25.45 13.09 -5.72
N LEU A 131 24.31 13.05 -5.00
CA LEU A 131 23.02 13.43 -5.56
C LEU A 131 23.10 14.90 -5.99
N ALA A 132 22.29 15.29 -6.97
CA ALA A 132 22.15 16.69 -7.39
C ALA A 132 21.49 17.58 -6.31
N TYR A 133 21.13 16.97 -5.17
CA TYR A 133 20.47 17.62 -4.05
C TYR A 133 20.93 17.02 -2.72
N GLU A 134 20.71 17.77 -1.65
CA GLU A 134 20.82 17.31 -0.26
C GLU A 134 19.57 17.68 0.52
N ILE A 135 19.29 16.94 1.59
CA ILE A 135 18.16 17.22 2.49
C ILE A 135 18.68 18.17 3.58
N ARG A 136 18.07 19.35 3.70
CA ARG A 136 18.39 20.35 4.73
C ARG A 136 17.14 20.81 5.47
N ASP A 137 17.33 21.25 6.70
CA ASP A 137 16.31 22.01 7.42
C ASP A 137 16.21 23.42 6.81
N LEU A 138 14.99 23.81 6.43
CA LEU A 138 14.66 25.10 5.83
C LEU A 138 13.86 25.93 6.86
N PRO A 139 14.35 27.12 7.24
CA PRO A 139 13.69 27.97 8.24
C PRO A 139 12.22 28.23 7.90
N GLY A 140 11.33 27.95 8.85
CA GLY A 140 9.88 28.13 8.69
C GLY A 140 9.19 27.16 7.71
N ARG A 141 9.91 26.18 7.13
CA ARG A 141 9.38 25.24 6.13
C ARG A 141 9.61 23.76 6.47
N GLY A 142 10.44 23.44 7.46
CA GLY A 142 10.82 22.06 7.80
C GLY A 142 11.91 21.52 6.87
N LYS A 143 11.97 20.21 6.63
CA LYS A 143 12.98 19.62 5.73
C LYS A 143 12.65 19.87 4.26
N GLY A 144 13.66 20.18 3.46
CA GLY A 144 13.54 20.34 2.02
C GLY A 144 14.79 19.89 1.26
N LEU A 145 14.69 19.87 -0.08
CA LEU A 145 15.79 19.52 -0.96
C LEU A 145 16.49 20.80 -1.46
N VAL A 146 17.82 20.85 -1.33
CA VAL A 146 18.65 21.96 -1.81
C VAL A 146 19.61 21.43 -2.85
N ALA A 147 19.71 22.09 -4.01
CA ALA A 147 20.61 21.68 -5.07
C ALA A 147 22.08 21.84 -4.63
N THR A 148 22.91 20.84 -4.92
CA THR A 148 24.35 20.82 -4.59
C THR A 148 25.23 21.30 -5.75
N ARG A 149 24.62 21.48 -6.93
CA ARG A 149 25.27 21.93 -8.17
C ARG A 149 24.26 22.57 -9.13
N PRO A 150 24.71 23.25 -10.20
CA PRO A 150 23.84 23.66 -11.28
C PRO A 150 23.09 22.46 -11.91
N ILE A 151 21.80 22.64 -12.16
CA ILE A 151 20.90 21.67 -12.78
C ILE A 151 20.59 22.15 -14.20
N ARG A 152 20.80 21.29 -15.19
CA ARG A 152 20.50 21.64 -16.58
C ARG A 152 19.00 21.60 -16.83
N ARG A 153 18.54 22.38 -17.81
CA ARG A 153 17.16 22.32 -18.27
C ARG A 153 16.82 20.88 -18.71
N TRP A 154 15.69 20.36 -18.24
CA TRP A 154 15.18 19.00 -18.48
C TRP A 154 15.96 17.85 -17.83
N GLU A 155 16.87 18.15 -16.90
CA GLU A 155 17.59 17.11 -16.16
C GLU A 155 16.71 16.45 -15.08
N THR A 156 16.76 15.12 -14.99
CA THR A 156 16.12 14.39 -13.88
C THR A 156 16.89 14.57 -12.58
N VAL A 157 16.34 15.36 -11.65
CA VAL A 157 16.99 15.70 -10.37
C VAL A 157 16.73 14.65 -9.29
N VAL A 158 15.52 14.08 -9.26
CA VAL A 158 15.06 13.22 -8.17
C VAL A 158 14.30 12.02 -8.74
N VAL A 159 14.68 10.82 -8.31
CA VAL A 159 13.89 9.60 -8.49
C VAL A 159 13.64 8.96 -7.11
N GLN A 160 12.38 8.89 -6.71
CA GLN A 160 11.93 8.26 -5.46
C GLN A 160 10.92 7.16 -5.74
N PHE A 161 10.72 6.31 -4.74
CA PHE A 161 9.75 5.23 -4.75
C PHE A 161 8.82 5.37 -3.55
N PRO A 162 7.55 4.93 -3.66
CA PRO A 162 6.60 5.09 -2.57
C PRO A 162 6.84 4.07 -1.45
N SER A 163 6.86 4.56 -0.21
CA SER A 163 6.85 3.69 0.99
C SER A 163 5.42 3.36 1.44
N LEU A 164 4.42 4.13 0.98
CA LEU A 164 3.01 3.92 1.27
C LEU A 164 2.15 4.19 0.02
N VAL A 165 1.27 3.25 -0.31
CA VAL A 165 0.22 3.41 -1.32
C VAL A 165 -1.13 3.14 -0.66
N VAL A 166 -2.12 3.96 -0.97
CA VAL A 166 -3.47 3.85 -0.41
C VAL A 166 -4.46 3.94 -1.55
N LEU A 167 -5.42 3.02 -1.60
CA LEU A 167 -6.51 3.06 -2.57
C LEU A 167 -7.29 4.37 -2.38
N MET A 168 -7.55 5.11 -3.46
CA MET A 168 -8.01 6.50 -3.42
C MET A 168 -9.25 6.72 -2.57
N ASP A 169 -10.17 5.76 -2.61
CA ASP A 169 -11.47 5.80 -1.95
C ASP A 169 -11.42 5.25 -0.50
N PHE A 170 -10.22 5.00 0.03
CA PHE A 170 -9.96 4.58 1.42
C PHE A 170 -10.54 5.56 2.45
N TRP A 171 -10.46 6.87 2.17
CA TRP A 171 -10.92 7.91 3.10
C TRP A 171 -12.44 7.87 3.29
N GLU A 172 -13.17 7.38 2.30
CA GLU A 172 -14.62 7.13 2.38
C GLU A 172 -14.92 5.78 3.03
N ALA A 173 -14.00 4.81 2.93
CA ALA A 173 -14.20 3.48 3.50
C ALA A 173 -14.06 3.45 5.03
N VAL A 174 -13.18 4.27 5.58
CA VAL A 174 -12.91 4.30 7.03
C VAL A 174 -14.09 4.87 7.83
N GLU A 175 -14.36 4.28 8.98
CA GLU A 175 -15.41 4.68 9.92
C GLU A 175 -15.07 6.00 10.63
N SER A 176 -13.78 6.24 10.90
CA SER A 176 -13.35 7.41 11.67
C SER A 176 -11.90 7.81 11.41
N PRO A 177 -11.53 9.07 11.68
CA PRO A 177 -10.13 9.52 11.65
C PRO A 177 -9.21 8.70 12.58
N LYS A 178 -9.76 8.15 13.67
CA LYS A 178 -9.00 7.28 14.59
C LYS A 178 -8.63 5.96 13.94
N GLN A 179 -9.54 5.36 13.16
CA GLN A 179 -9.30 4.12 12.42
C GLN A 179 -8.24 4.33 11.33
N SER A 180 -8.37 5.39 10.51
CA SER A 180 -7.38 5.70 9.47
C SER A 180 -5.99 5.95 10.06
N ARG A 181 -5.90 6.76 11.11
CA ARG A 181 -4.63 7.03 11.81
C ARG A 181 -4.01 5.75 12.40
N ARG A 182 -4.83 4.83 12.94
CA ARG A 182 -4.34 3.53 13.45
C ARG A 182 -3.75 2.68 12.33
N LEU A 183 -4.39 2.63 11.16
CA LEU A 183 -3.91 1.87 10.00
C LEU A 183 -2.64 2.47 9.42
N LEU A 184 -2.59 3.78 9.21
CA LEU A 184 -1.40 4.47 8.71
C LEU A 184 -0.20 4.31 9.68
N ASN A 185 -0.43 4.44 10.98
CA ASN A 185 0.61 4.18 11.98
C ASN A 185 1.08 2.72 11.97
N ARG A 186 0.19 1.77 11.69
CA ARG A 186 0.56 0.36 11.56
C ARG A 186 1.36 0.12 10.29
N ALA A 187 0.97 0.73 9.17
CA ALA A 187 1.68 0.67 7.90
C ALA A 187 3.13 1.16 8.06
N LEU A 188 3.33 2.29 8.76
CA LEU A 188 4.67 2.80 9.07
C LEU A 188 5.46 1.87 10.00
N LYS A 189 4.80 1.24 10.98
CA LYS A 189 5.46 0.30 11.90
C LYS A 189 5.88 -1.01 11.24
N GLN A 190 5.20 -1.43 10.16
CA GLN A 190 5.52 -2.65 9.42
C GLN A 190 6.64 -2.47 8.40
N LEU A 191 6.97 -1.23 8.03
CA LEU A 191 8.12 -0.94 7.16
C LEU A 191 9.45 -1.35 7.83
N PRO A 192 10.48 -1.69 7.03
CA PRO A 192 11.84 -1.88 7.52
C PRO A 192 12.33 -0.71 8.38
N ALA A 193 13.13 -1.01 9.41
CA ALA A 193 13.55 -0.03 10.42
C ALA A 193 14.22 1.21 9.82
N GLY A 194 15.07 1.03 8.80
CA GLY A 194 15.74 2.13 8.11
C GLY A 194 14.76 3.08 7.41
N GLU A 195 13.77 2.53 6.71
CA GLU A 195 12.77 3.33 5.99
C GLU A 195 11.81 4.03 6.95
N LYS A 196 11.34 3.31 7.97
CA LYS A 196 10.55 3.88 9.06
C LYS A 196 11.27 5.07 9.72
N GLY A 197 12.57 4.93 10.00
CA GLY A 197 13.38 6.00 10.59
C GLY A 197 13.45 7.23 9.69
N ARG A 198 13.65 7.03 8.37
CA ARG A 198 13.68 8.12 7.38
C ARG A 198 12.36 8.89 7.33
N ILE A 199 11.22 8.21 7.32
CA ILE A 199 9.91 8.86 7.28
C ILE A 199 9.66 9.64 8.58
N LEU A 200 9.95 9.05 9.74
CA LEU A 200 9.77 9.74 11.03
C LEU A 200 10.66 10.98 11.16
N ALA A 201 11.87 10.93 10.62
CA ALA A 201 12.79 12.08 10.60
C ALA A 201 12.27 13.26 9.77
N LEU A 202 11.30 13.07 8.86
CA LEU A 202 10.67 14.18 8.12
C LEU A 202 9.75 15.03 9.01
N GLY A 203 9.18 14.44 10.06
CA GLY A 203 8.27 15.13 10.99
C GLY A 203 8.98 15.83 12.16
N GLU A 204 10.28 15.63 12.31
CA GLU A 204 11.07 16.31 13.35
C GLU A 204 11.36 17.75 12.91
N ASN A 205 10.51 18.69 13.33
CA ASN A 205 10.83 20.11 13.30
C ASN A 205 11.88 20.41 14.37
N LYS A 206 13.12 20.69 13.94
CA LYS A 206 14.18 21.19 14.81
C LYS A 206 14.41 22.69 14.59
N GLU A 207 13.41 23.53 14.88
CA GLU A 207 13.62 24.94 15.24
C GLU A 207 12.28 25.59 15.63
N GLY A 208 12.20 26.19 16.83
CA GLY A 208 11.05 26.98 17.26
C GLY A 208 10.60 26.74 18.70
N ARG A 209 11.36 27.26 19.65
CA ARG A 209 10.99 27.45 21.07
C ARG A 209 9.53 27.97 21.19
N GLY A 210 8.65 27.20 21.84
CA GLY A 210 7.41 27.72 22.46
C GLY A 210 6.16 27.86 21.59
N GLY A 211 5.73 26.81 20.89
CA GLY A 211 4.41 26.77 20.24
C GLY A 211 3.74 25.41 20.40
N SER A 212 3.04 25.20 21.51
CA SER A 212 2.18 24.03 21.72
C SER A 212 1.12 23.97 20.62
N CYS A 213 1.14 22.92 19.79
CA CYS A 213 0.03 22.60 18.88
C CYS A 213 -1.10 21.84 19.61
N LEU A 214 -1.15 21.91 20.95
CA LEU A 214 -2.16 21.26 21.79
C LEU A 214 -2.50 22.17 22.98
N THR A 215 -3.31 23.22 22.75
CA THR A 215 -4.29 23.79 23.70
C THR A 215 -4.88 25.06 23.08
N GLY A 216 -6.14 25.00 22.65
CA GLY A 216 -6.82 26.14 22.05
C GLY A 216 -8.34 25.97 21.99
N PHE A 217 -8.94 25.43 23.05
CA PHE A 217 -10.37 25.59 23.31
C PHE A 217 -10.55 25.83 24.82
N GLY A 218 -10.51 27.10 25.20
CA GLY A 218 -10.97 27.61 26.49
C GLY A 218 -11.89 28.79 26.21
N PRO A 219 -13.01 28.93 26.92
CA PRO A 219 -14.00 29.97 26.64
C PRO A 219 -13.46 31.35 27.04
N GLY A 220 -13.72 32.35 26.19
CA GLY A 220 -13.36 33.74 26.46
C GLY A 220 -14.14 34.32 27.66
N PRO A 221 -13.56 35.27 28.40
CA PRO A 221 -14.20 35.86 29.57
C PRO A 221 -15.34 36.83 29.19
N ALA A 222 -16.28 36.95 30.13
CA ALA A 222 -17.48 37.77 30.09
C ALA A 222 -17.22 39.28 30.07
#